data_AF-A0A2V8Q128-F1
#
_entry.id   AF-A0A2V8Q128-F1
#
_cell.length_a   1.000
_cell.length_b   1.000
_cell.length_c   1.000
_cell.angle_alpha   90.00
_cell.angle_beta   90.00
_cell.angle_gamma   90.00
#
_symmetry.space_group_name_H-M   'P 1'
#
loop_
_entity.id
_entity.type
_entity.pdbx_description
1 polymer ?
#
loop_
_entity_poly.entity_id
_entity_poly.type
_entity_poly.pdbx_seq_one_letter_code
_entity_poly.pdbx_strand_id
1 'polypeptide(L)'
;MRTISSAEATYYSTAGNGNYGTFAYMMTQSLVDSVLGSGLKSGYNFAVTIAAGTSTTSFVGGAAPVTSSGVTATGTREFCIDETGVLRAKAAAGSTASTTCGSGFGNPIGN
;
A
#
# COMPACT_ATOMS: atom_id res chain seq x y z
N MET A 1 -3.42 3.25 -4.61
CA MET A 1 -3.91 3.10 -3.22
C MET A 1 -5.33 2.55 -3.15
N ARG A 2 -6.32 3.17 -3.82
CA ARG A 2 -7.70 2.65 -3.87
C ARG A 2 -7.78 1.17 -4.30
N THR A 3 -7.05 0.78 -5.35
CA THR A 3 -6.97 -0.63 -5.80
C THR A 3 -6.44 -1.58 -4.74
N ILE A 4 -5.43 -1.16 -3.96
CA ILE A 4 -4.85 -1.97 -2.89
C ILE A 4 -5.88 -2.15 -1.77
N SER A 5 -6.52 -1.06 -1.33
CA SER A 5 -7.55 -1.10 -0.30
C SER A 5 -8.76 -1.95 -0.70
N SER A 6 -9.23 -1.85 -1.95
CA SER A 6 -10.33 -2.69 -2.44
C SER A 6 -9.94 -4.16 -2.56
N ALA A 7 -8.70 -4.45 -2.98
CA ALA A 7 -8.20 -5.81 -3.08
C ALA A 7 -8.07 -6.45 -1.69
N GLU A 8 -7.54 -5.72 -0.71
CA GLU A 8 -7.44 -6.17 0.67
C GLU A 8 -8.80 -6.40 1.31
N ALA A 9 -9.77 -5.49 1.12
CA ALA A 9 -11.14 -5.69 1.61
C ALA A 9 -11.81 -6.92 1.00
N THR A 10 -11.58 -7.17 -0.29
CA THR A 10 -12.09 -8.36 -0.98
C THR A 10 -11.39 -9.62 -0.47
N TYR A 11 -10.08 -9.60 -0.31
CA TYR A 11 -9.32 -10.73 0.22
C TYR A 11 -9.77 -11.06 1.64
N TYR A 12 -9.85 -10.06 2.53
CA TYR A 12 -10.32 -10.20 3.91
C TYR A 12 -11.70 -10.86 4.00
N SER A 13 -12.64 -10.48 3.13
CA SER A 13 -14.01 -11.00 3.10
C SER A 13 -14.17 -12.35 2.39
N THR A 14 -13.14 -12.83 1.69
CA THR A 14 -13.20 -14.06 0.89
C THR A 14 -12.07 -15.03 1.27
N ALA A 15 -11.00 -15.08 0.48
CA ALA A 15 -9.90 -16.03 0.61
C ALA A 15 -9.08 -15.85 1.90
N GLY A 16 -9.07 -14.65 2.46
CA GLY A 16 -8.38 -14.31 3.70
C GLY A 16 -9.13 -14.75 4.96
N ASN A 17 -10.44 -15.00 4.90
CA ASN A 17 -11.23 -15.44 6.06
C ASN A 17 -10.98 -14.60 7.34
N GLY A 18 -11.02 -13.27 7.20
CA GLY A 18 -10.71 -12.32 8.29
C GLY A 18 -9.23 -11.95 8.42
N ASN A 19 -8.39 -12.39 7.49
CA ASN A 19 -6.98 -12.02 7.40
C ASN A 19 -6.69 -11.22 6.13
N TYR A 20 -5.77 -10.26 6.22
CA TYR A 20 -5.24 -9.53 5.07
C TYR A 20 -4.09 -10.28 4.40
N GLY A 21 -3.80 -9.92 3.16
CA GLY A 21 -2.87 -10.63 2.29
C GLY A 21 -1.63 -9.84 1.91
N THR A 22 -0.65 -10.49 1.29
CA THR A 22 0.43 -9.80 0.56
C THR A 22 0.04 -9.66 -0.92
N PHE A 23 0.82 -8.89 -1.70
CA PHE A 23 0.62 -8.83 -3.15
C PHE A 23 0.65 -10.22 -3.81
N ALA A 24 1.47 -11.15 -3.31
CA ALA A 24 1.49 -12.52 -3.83
C ALA A 24 0.13 -13.20 -3.66
N TYR A 25 -0.48 -13.09 -2.48
CA TYR A 25 -1.81 -13.66 -2.23
C TYR A 25 -2.89 -12.97 -3.07
N MET A 26 -2.88 -11.64 -3.16
CA MET A 26 -3.85 -10.91 -3.98
C MET A 26 -3.70 -11.22 -5.48
N MET A 27 -2.48 -11.43 -5.98
CA MET A 27 -2.25 -11.88 -7.37
C MET A 27 -2.79 -13.29 -7.61
N THR A 28 -2.63 -14.21 -6.65
CA THR A 28 -3.19 -15.58 -6.78
C THR A 28 -4.71 -15.57 -6.88
N GLN A 29 -5.36 -14.60 -6.25
CA GLN A 29 -6.81 -14.39 -6.28
C GLN A 29 -7.26 -13.47 -7.43
N SER A 30 -6.34 -13.06 -8.33
CA SER A 30 -6.60 -12.11 -9.42
C SER A 30 -7.19 -10.76 -8.97
N LEU A 31 -6.92 -10.34 -7.72
CA LEU A 31 -7.44 -9.08 -7.16
C LEU A 31 -6.57 -7.87 -7.52
N VAL A 32 -5.31 -8.10 -7.87
CA VAL A 32 -4.36 -7.09 -8.37
C VAL A 32 -3.65 -7.61 -9.62
N ASP A 33 -3.35 -6.72 -10.55
CA ASP A 33 -2.60 -7.05 -11.75
C ASP A 33 -1.10 -7.27 -11.46
N SER A 34 -0.41 -7.96 -12.37
CA SER A 34 1.01 -8.29 -12.22
C SER A 34 1.94 -7.08 -12.18
N VAL A 35 1.55 -5.93 -12.76
CA VAL A 35 2.35 -4.70 -12.71
C VAL A 35 2.28 -4.12 -11.30
N LEU A 36 1.07 -3.94 -10.74
CA LEU A 36 0.93 -3.47 -9.36
C LEU A 36 1.51 -4.47 -8.36
N GLY A 37 1.28 -5.77 -8.57
CA GLY A 37 1.79 -6.84 -7.74
C GLY A 37 3.31 -7.03 -7.80
N SER A 38 3.98 -6.51 -8.84
CA SER A 38 5.44 -6.41 -8.89
C SER A 38 6.02 -5.34 -7.96
N GLY A 39 5.17 -4.45 -7.44
CA GLY A 39 5.58 -3.37 -6.56
C GLY A 39 6.08 -2.12 -7.29
N LEU A 40 5.99 -2.04 -8.63
CA LEU A 40 6.34 -0.82 -9.37
C LEU A 40 5.29 -0.50 -10.42
N LYS A 41 4.68 0.69 -10.33
CA LYS A 41 3.70 1.16 -11.32
C LYS A 41 3.69 2.68 -11.40
N SER A 42 3.66 3.22 -12.61
CA SER A 42 3.52 4.67 -12.86
C SER A 42 4.56 5.54 -12.13
N GLY A 43 5.80 5.06 -11.98
CA GLY A 43 6.86 5.80 -11.30
C GLY A 43 6.77 5.78 -9.77
N TYR A 44 5.96 4.88 -9.19
CA TYR A 44 5.89 4.65 -7.75
C TYR A 44 6.21 3.20 -7.42
N ASN A 45 6.97 3.04 -6.33
CA ASN A 45 7.15 1.77 -5.65
C ASN A 45 5.98 1.57 -4.68
N PHE A 46 5.38 0.39 -4.72
CA PHE A 46 4.28 -0.06 -3.86
C PHE A 46 4.75 -1.22 -3.00
N ALA A 47 4.31 -1.22 -1.75
CA ALA A 47 4.49 -2.35 -0.85
C ALA A 47 3.20 -2.60 -0.08
N VAL A 48 2.97 -3.86 0.26
CA VAL A 48 1.94 -4.26 1.21
C VAL A 48 2.63 -5.09 2.27
N THR A 49 2.49 -4.66 3.52
CA THR A 49 2.98 -5.39 4.69
C THR A 49 1.82 -5.75 5.59
N ILE A 50 1.79 -7.00 6.03
CA ILE A 50 0.81 -7.51 6.99
C ILE A 50 1.44 -7.62 8.37
N ALA A 51 0.63 -7.56 9.43
CA ALA A 51 1.10 -7.79 10.78
C ALA A 51 1.77 -9.17 10.91
N ALA A 52 2.92 -9.23 11.57
CA ALA A 52 3.60 -10.50 11.84
C ALA A 52 2.91 -11.26 12.97
N GLY A 53 2.59 -12.54 12.77
CA GLY A 53 1.94 -13.39 13.78
C GLY A 53 1.02 -14.45 13.17
N THR A 54 0.26 -15.13 14.03
CA THR A 54 -0.72 -16.17 13.62
C THR A 54 -2.00 -15.59 13.02
N SER A 55 -2.28 -14.30 13.24
CA SER A 55 -3.40 -13.57 12.65
C SER A 55 -2.87 -12.32 11.95
N THR A 56 -3.21 -12.15 10.67
CA THR A 56 -2.77 -11.02 9.84
C THR A 56 -3.92 -10.02 9.69
N THR A 57 -4.47 -9.58 10.82
CA THR A 57 -5.68 -8.73 10.90
C THR A 57 -5.41 -7.24 10.70
N SER A 58 -4.15 -6.87 10.43
CA SER A 58 -3.74 -5.50 10.11
C SER A 58 -2.85 -5.52 8.89
N PHE A 59 -2.94 -4.48 8.06
CA PHE A 59 -2.10 -4.31 6.89
C PHE A 59 -1.71 -2.85 6.71
N VAL A 60 -0.60 -2.63 6.01
CA VAL A 60 -0.20 -1.31 5.53
C VAL A 60 0.14 -1.43 4.06
N GLY A 61 -0.61 -0.72 3.23
CA GLY A 61 -0.26 -0.42 1.85
C GLY A 61 0.53 0.89 1.79
N GLY A 62 1.76 0.83 1.32
CA GLY A 62 2.63 2.00 1.11
C GLY A 62 2.85 2.29 -0.37
N ALA A 63 3.03 3.57 -0.69
CA ALA A 63 3.51 4.01 -2.00
C ALA A 63 4.52 5.15 -1.85
N ALA A 64 5.67 5.00 -2.52
CA ALA A 64 6.72 6.03 -2.58
C ALA A 64 7.15 6.27 -4.03
N PRO A 65 7.48 7.51 -4.43
CA PRO A 65 7.93 7.78 -5.79
C PRO A 65 9.31 7.16 -6.02
N VAL A 66 9.54 6.57 -7.19
CA VAL A 66 10.87 6.04 -7.58
C VAL A 66 11.94 7.14 -7.50
N THR A 67 11.59 8.38 -7.86
CA THR A 67 12.46 9.55 -7.76
C THR A 67 11.70 10.68 -7.06
N SER A 68 12.17 11.12 -5.88
CA SER A 68 11.45 12.07 -5.02
C SER A 68 11.80 13.55 -5.23
N SER A 69 12.84 13.85 -6.02
CA SER A 69 13.33 15.22 -6.26
C SER A 69 14.01 15.38 -7.62
N GLY A 70 14.28 16.63 -8.02
CA GLY A 70 14.89 16.97 -9.30
C GLY A 70 13.90 16.96 -10.47
N VAL A 71 14.39 17.27 -11.67
CA VAL A 71 13.56 17.39 -12.89
C VAL A 71 12.97 16.05 -13.37
N THR A 72 13.53 14.94 -12.91
CA THR A 72 13.07 13.57 -13.19
C THR A 72 12.21 13.00 -12.05
N ALA A 73 11.79 13.83 -11.10
CA ALA A 73 10.94 13.40 -10.00
C ALA A 73 9.65 12.75 -10.53
N THR A 74 9.38 11.53 -10.09
CA THR A 74 8.14 10.82 -10.38
C THR A 74 7.03 11.15 -9.38
N GLY A 75 7.39 11.80 -8.27
CA GLY A 75 6.47 12.34 -7.28
C GLY A 75 7.18 13.05 -6.14
N THR A 76 6.45 13.84 -5.37
CA THR A 76 6.96 14.57 -4.19
C THR A 76 6.34 14.10 -2.88
N ARG A 77 5.44 13.11 -2.95
CA ARG A 77 4.66 12.62 -1.81
C ARG A 77 4.72 11.10 -1.70
N GLU A 78 4.75 10.64 -0.47
CA GLU A 78 4.47 9.26 -0.11
C GLU A 78 3.01 9.13 0.33
N PHE A 79 2.43 7.97 0.09
CA PHE A 79 1.07 7.64 0.50
C PHE A 79 1.08 6.37 1.34
N CYS A 80 0.18 6.29 2.31
CA CYS A 80 -0.11 5.06 3.01
C CYS A 80 -1.61 4.89 3.21
N ILE A 81 -2.05 3.64 3.27
CA ILE A 81 -3.38 3.23 3.66
C ILE A 81 -3.25 1.98 4.54
N ASP A 82 -4.11 1.85 5.54
CA ASP A 82 -4.14 0.71 6.46
C ASP A 82 -5.54 0.08 6.52
N GLU A 83 -5.75 -0.87 7.43
CA GLU A 83 -7.05 -1.53 7.65
C GLU A 83 -8.19 -0.58 8.02
N THR A 84 -7.90 0.64 8.47
CA THR A 84 -8.93 1.64 8.75
C THR A 84 -9.53 2.23 7.47
N GLY A 85 -8.91 1.97 6.32
CA GLY A 85 -9.32 2.53 5.02
C GLY A 85 -9.00 4.01 4.87
N VAL A 86 -8.23 4.58 5.79
CA VAL A 86 -7.85 6.00 5.76
C VAL A 86 -6.58 6.18 4.94
N LEU A 87 -6.70 6.88 3.82
CA LEU A 87 -5.55 7.31 3.02
C LEU A 87 -4.89 8.52 3.68
N ARG A 88 -3.57 8.43 3.88
CA ARG A 88 -2.74 9.53 4.37
C ARG A 88 -1.57 9.80 3.43
N ALA A 89 -1.04 11.00 3.48
CA ALA A 89 0.13 11.40 2.69
C ALA A 89 1.14 12.21 3.51
N LYS A 90 2.39 12.19 3.07
CA LYS A 90 3.48 13.04 3.58
C LYS A 90 4.44 13.40 2.46
N ALA A 91 5.37 14.31 2.74
CA ALA A 91 6.48 14.58 1.82
C ALA A 91 7.30 13.30 1.63
N ALA A 92 7.70 13.01 0.39
CA ALA A 92 8.52 11.84 0.09
C ALA A 92 9.88 11.99 0.76
N ALA A 93 10.25 11.01 1.59
CA ALA A 93 11.55 10.92 2.24
C ALA A 93 12.53 10.08 1.41
N GLY A 94 12.02 9.24 0.51
CA GLY A 94 12.82 8.45 -0.41
C GLY A 94 11.98 7.70 -1.43
N SER A 95 12.52 6.59 -1.93
CA SER A 95 11.88 5.73 -2.92
C SER A 95 11.32 4.42 -2.36
N THR A 96 11.56 4.14 -1.08
CA THR A 96 11.06 2.94 -0.41
C THR A 96 9.64 3.19 0.09
N ALA A 97 8.69 2.34 -0.34
CA ALA A 97 7.33 2.37 0.16
C ALA A 97 7.30 2.15 1.68
N SER A 98 6.55 2.97 2.40
CA SER A 98 6.47 2.85 3.86
C SER A 98 5.70 1.59 4.28
N THR A 99 6.16 0.96 5.34
CA THR A 99 5.53 -0.21 5.98
C THR A 99 4.71 0.17 7.21
N THR A 100 4.54 1.48 7.45
CA THR A 100 3.76 2.02 8.58
C THR A 100 2.83 3.12 8.10
N CYS A 101 1.61 3.16 8.64
CA CYS A 101 0.64 4.24 8.35
C CYS A 101 0.25 4.99 9.64
N GLY A 102 1.25 5.64 10.25
CA GLY A 102 1.12 6.28 11.57
C GLY A 102 1.27 7.79 11.54
N SER A 103 1.66 8.37 12.68
CA SER A 103 1.87 9.81 12.92
C SER A 103 2.87 10.49 12.00
N GLY A 104 3.73 9.72 11.31
CA GLY A 104 4.62 10.25 10.27
C GLY A 104 3.90 10.64 8.98
N PHE A 105 2.69 10.13 8.75
CA PHE A 105 1.80 10.59 7.70
C PHE A 105 0.84 11.64 8.28
N GLY A 106 0.67 12.76 7.59
CA GLY A 106 -0.12 13.89 8.08
C GLY A 106 -1.62 13.58 8.13
N ASN A 107 -2.43 14.65 8.17
CA ASN A 107 -3.89 14.51 8.28
C ASN A 107 -4.47 13.60 7.18
N PRO A 108 -5.57 12.88 7.47
CA PRO A 108 -6.31 12.10 6.48
C PRO A 108 -6.62 12.91 5.22
N ILE A 109 -6.33 12.34 4.05
CA ILE A 109 -6.62 12.96 2.76
C ILE A 109 -7.79 12.30 2.02
N GLY A 110 -8.37 11.24 2.59
CA GLY A 110 -9.60 10.62 2.10
C GLY A 110 -9.65 9.10 2.27
N ASN A 111 -10.59 8.49 1.57
CA ASN A 111 -10.75 7.04 1.33
C ASN A 111 -10.95 6.85 -0.18
#